data_AF-A0A7V3DFS8-F1
#
_entry.id   AF-A0A7V3DFS8-F1
#
_cell.length_a   1.000
_cell.length_b   1.000
_cell.length_c   1.000
_cell.angle_alpha   90.00
_cell.angle_beta   90.00
_cell.angle_gamma   90.00
#
_symmetry.space_group_name_H-M   'P 1'
#
loop_
_entity.id
_entity.type
_entity.pdbx_description
1 polymer ?
#
loop_
_entity_poly.entity_id
_entity_poly.type
_entity_poly.pdbx_seq_one_letter_code
_entity_poly.pdbx_strand_id
1 'polypeptide(L)'
;MVAIPERNRLRTPGRGPVSGPAGGGRLRDPGPALYRRFRTGARVGSRGNVGHNMGLRIDLHVHTRRYSPCSYINPDLLIRQAVRAGLDGLVITEHHYQWTPDELAALAASSYEAHFLVMAGFEYATARGDLLVYGLDADEASRFTPGMQPEEAVARIHNLGGVCIAAHPTRAGMGFDERLPNLPIDAIEVQSLNMKDHEQRLAAQLARQAGFRPVAASDAHQLEGIGRYCTEFDTPIQSIADLRNALISGTFRLIISTAENRKLYDV
;
A
#
# COMPACT_ATOMS: atom_id res chain seq x y z
N MET A 1 12.54 41.72 -60.32
CA MET A 1 11.51 40.71 -60.66
C MET A 1 10.51 40.66 -59.51
N VAL A 2 9.21 40.79 -59.81
CA VAL A 2 8.04 40.26 -59.04
C VAL A 2 7.91 40.61 -57.54
N ALA A 3 6.75 40.89 -56.92
CA ALA A 3 5.49 41.58 -57.24
C ALA A 3 4.74 41.81 -55.90
N ILE A 4 3.84 42.79 -55.81
CA ILE A 4 3.00 43.18 -54.64
C ILE A 4 1.57 42.62 -54.94
N PRO A 5 0.67 42.16 -53.99
CA PRO A 5 0.15 42.89 -52.81
C PRO A 5 -0.25 41.97 -51.59
N GLU A 6 -1.06 42.31 -50.57
CA GLU A 6 -1.82 43.53 -50.18
C GLU A 6 -1.93 43.72 -48.63
N ARG A 7 -3.13 44.01 -48.07
CA ARG A 7 -3.47 44.21 -46.64
C ARG A 7 -4.96 43.91 -46.37
N ASN A 8 -5.31 43.36 -45.20
CA ASN A 8 -6.43 43.77 -44.31
C ASN A 8 -6.51 42.81 -43.10
N ARG A 9 -6.45 43.25 -41.83
CA ARG A 9 -7.43 44.01 -41.01
C ARG A 9 -8.71 43.24 -40.61
N LEU A 10 -8.69 42.76 -39.36
CA LEU A 10 -9.73 42.80 -38.32
C LEU A 10 -11.15 42.27 -38.62
N ARG A 11 -11.58 41.26 -37.83
CA ARG A 11 -12.75 41.33 -36.93
C ARG A 11 -12.91 40.07 -36.06
N THR A 12 -13.17 40.27 -34.77
CA THR A 12 -13.89 39.31 -33.92
C THR A 12 -15.40 39.50 -34.11
N PRO A 13 -16.19 38.42 -34.07
CA PRO A 13 -17.06 38.13 -32.91
C PRO A 13 -17.10 36.61 -32.60
N GLY A 14 -17.69 36.10 -31.52
CA GLY A 14 -18.39 36.68 -30.36
C GLY A 14 -18.82 35.54 -29.42
N ARG A 15 -19.11 35.81 -28.14
CA ARG A 15 -19.63 34.78 -27.21
C ARG A 15 -21.13 34.55 -27.44
N GLY A 16 -21.56 33.29 -27.44
CA GLY A 16 -22.97 32.85 -27.42
C GLY A 16 -23.05 31.41 -26.91
N PRO A 17 -24.06 31.02 -26.12
CA PRO A 17 -24.01 29.81 -25.31
C PRO A 17 -24.47 28.55 -26.06
N VAL A 18 -23.92 27.39 -25.68
CA VAL A 18 -24.55 26.09 -25.93
C VAL A 18 -24.73 25.37 -24.60
N SER A 19 -25.98 25.05 -24.31
CA SER A 19 -26.45 24.44 -23.07
C SER A 19 -26.67 22.94 -23.22
N GLY A 20 -26.41 22.20 -22.14
CA GLY A 20 -27.19 20.99 -21.84
C GLY A 20 -26.47 19.65 -22.06
N PRO A 21 -26.96 18.58 -21.41
CA PRO A 21 -26.07 17.56 -20.86
C PRO A 21 -26.34 16.12 -21.32
N ALA A 22 -25.30 15.28 -21.31
CA ALA A 22 -25.36 13.85 -20.97
C ALA A 22 -23.96 13.23 -21.09
N GLY A 23 -23.67 12.20 -20.29
CA GLY A 23 -22.44 11.40 -20.48
C GLY A 23 -21.69 11.04 -19.20
N GLY A 24 -22.39 10.56 -18.17
CA GLY A 24 -21.74 9.99 -16.99
C GLY A 24 -20.99 8.70 -17.35
N GLY A 25 -19.70 8.83 -17.66
CA GLY A 25 -18.78 7.72 -17.91
C GLY A 25 -18.52 6.93 -16.62
N ARG A 26 -19.44 6.04 -16.25
CA ARG A 26 -19.16 5.01 -15.24
C ARG A 26 -18.08 4.09 -15.82
N LEU A 27 -16.85 4.20 -15.32
CA LEU A 27 -15.87 3.14 -15.47
C LEU A 27 -16.48 1.87 -14.89
N ARG A 28 -16.76 0.90 -15.77
CA ARG A 28 -17.20 -0.44 -15.38
C ARG A 28 -15.95 -1.23 -15.05
N ASP A 29 -15.64 -1.31 -13.76
CA ASP A 29 -14.71 -2.30 -13.24
C ASP A 29 -15.28 -3.72 -13.48
N PRO A 30 -14.63 -4.58 -14.28
CA PRO A 30 -15.04 -5.96 -14.45
C PRO A 30 -14.52 -6.80 -13.26
N GLY A 31 -15.05 -6.53 -12.08
CA GLY A 31 -14.57 -7.12 -10.83
C GLY A 31 -14.57 -8.66 -10.85
N PRO A 32 -13.52 -9.33 -10.33
CA PRO A 32 -13.45 -10.79 -10.32
C PRO A 32 -14.50 -11.37 -9.38
N ALA A 33 -15.44 -12.13 -9.94
CA ALA A 33 -16.58 -12.74 -9.24
C ALA A 33 -16.19 -13.96 -8.35
N LEU A 34 -15.04 -13.90 -7.67
CA LEU A 34 -14.48 -15.00 -6.86
C LEU A 34 -14.62 -14.81 -5.34
N TYR A 35 -14.87 -13.59 -4.87
CA TYR A 35 -15.00 -13.30 -3.42
C TYR A 35 -16.41 -13.59 -2.87
N ARG A 36 -16.83 -14.87 -2.87
CA ARG A 36 -18.14 -15.31 -2.33
C ARG A 36 -18.05 -16.37 -1.22
N ARG A 37 -17.62 -15.94 -0.03
CA ARG A 37 -18.16 -16.29 1.32
C ARG A 37 -17.16 -15.88 2.39
N PHE A 38 -17.52 -14.90 3.22
CA PHE A 38 -16.81 -14.68 4.47
C PHE A 38 -17.04 -15.85 5.43
N ARG A 39 -16.01 -16.22 6.19
CA ARG A 39 -16.11 -17.15 7.31
C ARG A 39 -16.86 -16.49 8.47
N THR A 40 -18.17 -16.69 8.56
CA THR A 40 -18.92 -16.56 9.83
C THR A 40 -18.78 -17.82 10.72
N GLY A 41 -17.95 -18.78 10.31
CA GLY A 41 -17.68 -20.00 11.07
C GLY A 41 -16.67 -19.78 12.18
N ALA A 42 -17.15 -19.83 13.43
CA ALA A 42 -16.29 -19.88 14.61
C ALA A 42 -15.25 -21.00 14.50
N ARG A 43 -13.99 -20.73 14.89
CA ARG A 43 -12.99 -21.78 15.06
C ARG A 43 -13.45 -22.68 16.22
N VAL A 44 -13.87 -23.90 15.94
CA VAL A 44 -14.13 -24.92 16.98
C VAL A 44 -12.78 -25.43 17.49
N GLY A 45 -12.17 -24.64 18.36
CA GLY A 45 -11.08 -25.02 19.24
C GLY A 45 -11.53 -24.76 20.68
N SER A 46 -11.53 -25.79 21.52
CA SER A 46 -12.12 -25.74 22.86
C SER A 46 -11.31 -24.83 23.80
N ARG A 47 -11.66 -23.55 23.90
CA ARG A 47 -11.25 -22.61 24.97
C ARG A 47 -12.20 -21.40 25.02
N GLY A 48 -12.67 -21.06 26.22
CA GLY A 48 -13.08 -19.71 26.65
C GLY A 48 -14.04 -18.92 25.75
N ASN A 49 -15.31 -18.84 26.16
CA ASN A 49 -16.33 -18.01 25.51
C ASN A 49 -16.09 -16.49 25.68
N VAL A 50 -15.47 -15.84 24.69
CA VAL A 50 -15.61 -14.39 24.41
C VAL A 50 -15.65 -14.18 22.90
N GLY A 51 -16.77 -13.67 22.38
CA GLY A 51 -16.96 -13.42 20.95
C GLY A 51 -16.23 -12.19 20.44
N HIS A 52 -14.92 -12.29 20.19
CA HIS A 52 -14.21 -11.28 19.41
C HIS A 52 -14.46 -11.51 17.90
N ASN A 53 -15.04 -10.49 17.26
CA ASN A 53 -15.02 -10.35 15.81
C ASN A 53 -13.56 -10.04 15.42
N MET A 54 -12.77 -11.06 15.07
CA MET A 54 -11.35 -10.87 14.77
C MET A 54 -11.20 -10.06 13.48
N GLY A 55 -10.48 -8.94 13.55
CA GLY A 55 -10.17 -8.10 12.39
C GLY A 55 -9.23 -8.79 11.41
N LEU A 56 -9.23 -8.32 10.16
CA LEU A 56 -8.36 -8.84 9.10
C LEU A 56 -6.93 -8.42 9.34
N ARG A 57 -6.00 -9.37 9.34
CA ARG A 57 -4.56 -9.11 9.53
C ARG A 57 -3.87 -9.02 8.18
N ILE A 58 -3.36 -7.82 7.86
CA ILE A 58 -2.71 -7.54 6.58
C ILE A 58 -1.29 -7.05 6.84
N ASP A 59 -0.33 -7.70 6.19
CA ASP A 59 1.06 -7.24 6.13
C ASP A 59 1.21 -6.28 4.94
N LEU A 60 1.55 -5.02 5.20
CA LEU A 60 1.46 -3.96 4.20
C LEU A 60 2.74 -3.81 3.37
N HIS A 61 3.85 -4.42 3.78
CA HIS A 61 5.18 -4.14 3.23
C HIS A 61 5.94 -5.45 3.04
N VAL A 62 5.95 -5.97 1.81
CA VAL A 62 6.60 -7.26 1.49
C VAL A 62 7.23 -7.22 0.10
N HIS A 63 8.50 -7.62 0.02
CA HIS A 63 9.27 -7.68 -1.23
C HIS A 63 9.45 -9.12 -1.70
N THR A 64 9.57 -9.33 -3.00
CA THR A 64 9.94 -10.63 -3.58
C THR A 64 11.17 -10.54 -4.47
N ARG A 65 11.89 -11.65 -4.60
CA ARG A 65 13.05 -11.78 -5.48
C ARG A 65 12.72 -11.59 -6.98
N ARG A 66 11.44 -11.45 -7.35
CA ARG A 66 11.01 -11.33 -8.75
C ARG A 66 11.33 -9.94 -9.32
N TYR A 67 11.08 -8.89 -8.54
CA TYR A 67 11.29 -7.51 -8.96
C TYR A 67 12.09 -6.65 -7.96
N SER A 68 12.23 -7.06 -6.70
CA SER A 68 13.12 -6.42 -5.71
C SER A 68 14.41 -7.25 -5.51
N PRO A 69 15.59 -6.81 -6.02
CA PRO A 69 16.86 -7.55 -5.91
C PRO A 69 17.39 -7.73 -4.48
N CYS A 70 16.86 -6.96 -3.53
CA CYS A 70 17.15 -7.05 -2.09
C CYS A 70 16.49 -8.27 -1.41
N SER A 71 15.40 -8.80 -1.97
CA SER A 71 14.61 -9.88 -1.36
C SER A 71 14.99 -11.26 -1.88
N TYR A 72 14.92 -12.24 -1.00
CA TYR A 72 15.15 -13.66 -1.29
C TYR A 72 13.85 -14.46 -1.33
N ILE A 73 12.70 -13.83 -1.02
CA ILE A 73 11.39 -14.49 -0.99
C ILE A 73 11.02 -14.94 -2.42
N ASN A 74 10.83 -16.25 -2.59
CA ASN A 74 10.22 -16.79 -3.80
C ASN A 74 8.69 -16.55 -3.75
N PRO A 75 8.08 -15.85 -4.73
CA PRO A 75 6.64 -15.56 -4.71
C PRO A 75 5.77 -16.80 -4.52
N ASP A 76 6.11 -17.92 -5.14
CA ASP A 76 5.32 -19.16 -5.08
C ASP A 76 5.22 -19.77 -3.66
N LEU A 77 6.01 -19.27 -2.69
CA LEU A 77 5.94 -19.62 -1.27
C LEU A 77 5.25 -18.54 -0.41
N LEU A 78 5.13 -17.31 -0.91
CA LEU A 78 4.70 -16.10 -0.20
C LEU A 78 3.35 -16.30 0.50
N ILE A 79 2.30 -16.62 -0.27
CA ILE A 79 0.93 -16.75 0.25
C ILE A 79 0.82 -17.87 1.30
N ARG A 80 1.42 -19.05 1.04
CA ARG A 80 1.39 -20.17 1.99
C ARG A 80 2.12 -19.85 3.29
N GLN A 81 3.19 -19.04 3.23
CA GLN A 81 3.88 -18.58 4.43
C GLN A 81 3.05 -17.54 5.19
N ALA A 82 2.42 -16.59 4.50
CA ALA A 82 1.54 -15.59 5.11
C ALA A 82 0.35 -16.23 5.85
N VAL A 83 -0.30 -17.22 5.23
CA VAL A 83 -1.36 -18.02 5.88
C VAL A 83 -0.83 -18.75 7.13
N ARG A 84 0.38 -19.31 7.08
CA ARG A 84 1.04 -19.94 8.25
C ARG A 84 1.37 -18.95 9.37
N ALA A 85 1.73 -17.71 9.03
CA ALA A 85 1.91 -16.61 9.97
C ALA A 85 0.58 -16.07 10.56
N GLY A 86 -0.56 -16.57 10.08
CA GLY A 86 -1.89 -16.16 10.56
C GLY A 86 -2.35 -14.82 10.00
N LEU A 87 -1.86 -14.43 8.83
CA LEU A 87 -2.35 -13.30 8.04
C LEU A 87 -3.57 -13.70 7.21
N ASP A 88 -4.49 -12.76 7.02
CA ASP A 88 -5.62 -12.88 6.10
C ASP A 88 -5.29 -12.27 4.73
N GLY A 89 -4.29 -11.39 4.65
CA GLY A 89 -3.78 -10.83 3.41
C GLY A 89 -2.38 -10.22 3.52
N LEU A 90 -1.85 -9.77 2.38
CA LEU A 90 -0.66 -8.91 2.30
C LEU A 90 -0.70 -8.01 1.06
N VAL A 91 0.15 -6.99 1.07
CA VAL A 91 0.48 -6.20 -0.12
C VAL A 91 1.92 -6.50 -0.54
N ILE A 92 2.11 -6.80 -1.82
CA ILE A 92 3.44 -6.86 -2.43
C ILE A 92 3.83 -5.44 -2.85
N THR A 93 5.01 -4.98 -2.43
CA THR A 93 5.47 -3.59 -2.56
C THR A 93 6.89 -3.53 -3.10
N GLU A 94 7.12 -4.07 -4.30
CA GLU A 94 8.46 -4.10 -4.90
C GLU A 94 9.00 -2.67 -5.12
N HIS A 95 10.33 -2.51 -5.13
CA HIS A 95 10.93 -1.20 -5.41
C HIS A 95 10.60 -0.74 -6.83
N HIS A 96 9.86 0.36 -6.97
CA HIS A 96 9.49 0.99 -8.24
C HIS A 96 8.73 0.10 -9.24
N TYR A 97 8.14 -1.00 -8.77
CA TYR A 97 7.34 -1.90 -9.60
C TYR A 97 6.08 -2.35 -8.86
N GLN A 98 4.93 -2.22 -9.51
CA GLN A 98 3.67 -2.75 -9.00
C GLN A 98 3.27 -3.97 -9.82
N TRP A 99 3.03 -5.09 -9.15
CA TRP A 99 2.52 -6.32 -9.78
C TRP A 99 1.18 -6.05 -10.47
N THR A 100 1.03 -6.58 -11.69
CA THR A 100 -0.21 -6.45 -12.47
C THR A 100 -1.34 -7.32 -11.90
N PRO A 101 -2.62 -6.99 -12.20
CA PRO A 101 -3.76 -7.83 -11.79
C PRO A 101 -3.64 -9.29 -12.26
N ASP A 102 -3.08 -9.53 -13.45
CA ASP A 102 -2.90 -10.88 -14.01
C ASP A 102 -1.84 -11.69 -13.24
N GLU A 103 -0.74 -11.05 -12.83
CA GLU A 103 0.28 -11.70 -12.00
C GLU A 103 -0.22 -12.01 -10.59
N LEU A 104 -0.99 -11.10 -9.99
CA LEU A 104 -1.65 -11.34 -8.70
C LEU A 104 -2.65 -12.49 -8.80
N ALA A 105 -3.45 -12.55 -9.87
CA ALA A 105 -4.39 -13.64 -10.12
C ALA A 105 -3.67 -14.98 -10.33
N ALA A 106 -2.57 -15.00 -11.10
CA ALA A 106 -1.74 -16.19 -11.29
C ALA A 106 -1.09 -16.68 -9.98
N LEU A 107 -0.58 -15.74 -9.16
CA LEU A 107 0.02 -16.06 -7.87
C LEU A 107 -1.03 -16.62 -6.89
N ALA A 108 -2.19 -15.97 -6.78
CA ALA A 108 -3.32 -16.44 -5.98
C ALA A 108 -3.74 -17.86 -6.41
N ALA A 109 -3.91 -18.10 -7.71
CA ALA A 109 -4.28 -19.41 -8.25
C ALA A 109 -3.25 -20.51 -7.92
N SER A 110 -1.95 -20.22 -8.00
CA SER A 110 -0.88 -21.21 -7.67
C SER A 110 -0.74 -21.53 -6.18
N SER A 111 -1.31 -20.70 -5.30
CA SER A 111 -1.19 -20.87 -3.85
C SER A 111 -2.08 -21.98 -3.30
N TYR A 112 -3.24 -22.21 -3.94
CA TYR A 112 -4.41 -22.97 -3.47
C TYR A 112 -5.13 -22.38 -2.24
N GLU A 113 -4.76 -21.17 -1.80
CA GLU A 113 -5.35 -20.49 -0.63
C GLU A 113 -6.46 -19.52 -1.08
N ALA A 114 -7.61 -20.05 -1.52
CA ALA A 114 -8.70 -19.33 -2.18
C ALA A 114 -9.40 -18.20 -1.38
N HIS A 115 -8.95 -17.91 -0.16
CA HIS A 115 -9.47 -16.86 0.71
C HIS A 115 -8.40 -15.85 1.16
N PHE A 116 -7.14 -16.03 0.76
CA PHE A 116 -6.07 -15.12 1.13
C PHE A 116 -6.05 -13.89 0.20
N LEU A 117 -6.06 -12.70 0.78
CA LEU A 117 -6.08 -11.45 0.03
C LEU A 117 -4.65 -11.03 -0.35
N VAL A 118 -4.26 -11.28 -1.60
CA VAL A 118 -3.01 -10.75 -2.17
C VAL A 118 -3.30 -9.48 -2.98
N MET A 119 -2.60 -8.40 -2.65
CA MET A 119 -2.71 -7.09 -3.29
C MET A 119 -1.33 -6.61 -3.74
N ALA A 120 -1.29 -5.54 -4.55
CA ALA A 120 -0.06 -4.86 -4.90
C ALA A 120 -0.12 -3.36 -4.62
N GLY A 121 1.05 -2.83 -4.29
CA GLY A 121 1.44 -1.43 -4.38
C GLY A 121 2.89 -1.41 -4.89
N PHE A 122 3.64 -0.37 -4.54
CA PHE A 122 5.08 -0.34 -4.74
C PHE A 122 5.76 0.49 -3.64
N GLU A 123 7.01 0.17 -3.34
CA GLU A 123 7.86 1.06 -2.55
C GLU A 123 8.57 2.03 -3.51
N TYR A 124 8.47 3.32 -3.21
CA TYR A 124 9.03 4.40 -4.01
C TYR A 124 10.11 5.16 -3.24
N ALA A 125 11.37 4.97 -3.65
CA ALA A 125 12.46 5.79 -3.17
C ALA A 125 12.37 7.23 -3.71
N THR A 126 12.14 8.17 -2.80
CA THR A 126 12.20 9.62 -3.07
C THR A 126 13.66 10.10 -2.98
N ALA A 127 13.89 11.41 -3.09
CA ALA A 127 15.18 12.01 -2.77
C ALA A 127 15.57 11.90 -1.28
N ARG A 128 14.60 11.72 -0.36
CA ARG A 128 14.79 11.63 1.10
C ARG A 128 13.66 10.80 1.75
N GLY A 129 13.91 9.54 2.02
CA GLY A 129 12.92 8.62 2.59
C GLY A 129 12.10 7.87 1.54
N ASP A 130 11.60 6.71 1.92
CA ASP A 130 10.88 5.79 1.03
C ASP A 130 9.38 5.81 1.34
N LEU A 131 8.55 5.72 0.29
CA LEU A 131 7.09 5.76 0.40
C LEU A 131 6.47 4.44 -0.05
N LEU A 132 5.61 3.83 0.77
CA LEU A 132 4.70 2.78 0.29
C LEU A 132 3.51 3.44 -0.39
N VAL A 133 3.25 3.05 -1.63
CA VAL A 133 2.21 3.65 -2.49
C VAL A 133 1.14 2.62 -2.78
N TYR A 134 -0.13 2.98 -2.54
CA TYR A 134 -1.28 2.10 -2.80
C TYR A 134 -2.40 2.84 -3.54
N GLY A 135 -3.19 2.08 -4.30
CA GLY A 135 -4.43 2.56 -4.93
C GLY A 135 -4.25 3.22 -6.30
N LEU A 136 -3.05 3.12 -6.89
CA LEU A 136 -2.77 3.41 -8.31
C LEU A 136 -2.85 2.12 -9.14
N ASP A 137 -2.97 2.24 -10.46
CA ASP A 137 -2.74 1.10 -11.36
C ASP A 137 -1.25 0.90 -11.72
N ALA A 138 -0.93 -0.22 -12.37
CA ALA A 138 0.46 -0.56 -12.71
C ALA A 138 1.06 0.35 -13.81
N ASP A 139 0.24 0.86 -14.73
CA ASP A 139 0.66 1.80 -15.76
C ASP A 139 0.96 3.18 -15.15
N GLU A 140 0.19 3.61 -14.15
CA GLU A 140 0.45 4.81 -13.36
C GLU A 140 1.72 4.68 -12.53
N ALA A 141 1.88 3.56 -11.81
CA ALA A 141 3.07 3.24 -11.02
C ALA A 141 4.36 3.27 -11.88
N SER A 142 4.31 2.69 -13.09
CA SER A 142 5.45 2.67 -14.03
C SER A 142 5.99 4.05 -14.43
N ARG A 143 5.20 5.12 -14.24
CA ARG A 143 5.57 6.50 -14.60
C ARG A 143 6.34 7.21 -13.48
N PHE A 144 6.61 6.56 -12.35
CA PHE A 144 7.33 7.13 -11.21
C PHE A 144 8.83 6.82 -11.26
N THR A 145 9.60 7.66 -11.98
CA THR A 145 11.07 7.65 -11.90
C THR A 145 11.54 7.91 -10.46
N PRO A 146 12.49 7.14 -9.90
CA PRO A 146 13.03 7.35 -8.55
C PRO A 146 13.59 8.77 -8.32
N GLY A 147 13.60 9.22 -7.07
CA GLY A 147 14.33 10.43 -6.66
C GLY A 147 13.61 11.77 -6.79
N MET A 148 12.28 11.81 -6.98
CA MET A 148 11.49 13.05 -6.81
C MET A 148 11.62 13.56 -5.36
N GLN A 149 11.42 14.86 -5.12
CA GLN A 149 11.32 15.35 -3.74
C GLN A 149 10.10 14.72 -3.04
N PRO A 150 10.16 14.42 -1.72
CA PRO A 150 9.04 13.79 -1.01
C PRO A 150 7.71 14.53 -1.18
N GLU A 151 7.74 15.88 -1.13
CA GLU A 151 6.58 16.75 -1.30
C GLU A 151 5.94 16.59 -2.69
N GLU A 152 6.77 16.52 -3.73
CA GLU A 152 6.34 16.34 -5.12
C GLU A 152 5.77 14.94 -5.35
N ALA A 153 6.46 13.91 -4.83
CA ALA A 153 6.01 12.52 -4.91
C ALA A 153 4.65 12.33 -4.24
N VAL A 154 4.48 12.79 -2.99
CA VAL A 154 3.22 12.72 -2.24
C VAL A 154 2.10 13.46 -2.98
N ALA A 155 2.34 14.71 -3.39
CA ALA A 155 1.33 15.50 -4.12
C ALA A 155 0.92 14.82 -5.44
N ARG A 156 1.86 14.20 -6.16
CA ARG A 156 1.58 13.45 -7.39
C ARG A 156 0.77 12.19 -7.13
N ILE A 157 1.10 11.42 -6.09
CA ILE A 157 0.36 10.20 -5.68
C ILE A 157 -1.09 10.56 -5.32
N HIS A 158 -1.27 11.61 -4.51
CA HIS A 158 -2.60 12.09 -4.10
C HIS A 158 -3.43 12.61 -5.27
N ASN A 159 -2.83 13.31 -6.23
CA ASN A 159 -3.52 13.77 -7.44
C ASN A 159 -4.03 12.62 -8.33
N LEU A 160 -3.44 11.43 -8.24
CA LEU A 160 -3.91 10.21 -8.89
C LEU A 160 -4.89 9.38 -8.02
N GLY A 161 -5.21 9.85 -6.81
CA GLY A 161 -6.12 9.14 -5.89
C GLY A 161 -5.49 7.95 -5.17
N GLY A 162 -4.16 7.87 -5.14
CA GLY A 162 -3.41 6.94 -4.30
C GLY A 162 -3.23 7.47 -2.87
N VAL A 163 -2.69 6.62 -1.99
CA VAL A 163 -2.22 6.98 -0.65
C VAL A 163 -0.74 6.70 -0.51
N CYS A 164 -0.11 7.36 0.45
CA CYS A 164 1.31 7.21 0.75
C CYS A 164 1.55 6.99 2.26
N ILE A 165 2.38 6.00 2.57
CA ILE A 165 2.88 5.74 3.92
C ILE A 165 4.38 6.00 3.91
N ALA A 166 4.89 6.74 4.90
CA ALA A 166 6.34 6.83 5.11
C ALA A 166 6.87 5.46 5.60
N ALA A 167 7.63 4.77 4.75
CA ALA A 167 8.26 3.49 5.03
C ALA A 167 9.48 3.69 5.94
N HIS A 168 9.68 2.78 6.91
CA HIS A 168 10.80 2.72 7.86
C HIS A 168 11.47 4.09 8.16
N PRO A 169 10.68 5.11 8.56
CA PRO A 169 10.99 6.54 8.35
C PRO A 169 12.19 7.06 9.13
N THR A 170 12.61 6.30 10.13
CA THR A 170 13.70 6.58 11.07
C THR A 170 14.89 5.64 10.92
N ARG A 171 14.90 4.79 9.88
CA ARG A 171 15.99 3.86 9.58
C ARG A 171 17.26 4.62 9.23
N ALA A 172 18.33 4.38 9.99
CA ALA A 172 19.58 5.12 9.82
C ALA A 172 20.12 5.00 8.38
N GLY A 173 20.32 6.16 7.73
CA GLY A 173 20.86 6.26 6.37
C GLY A 173 19.81 6.22 5.24
N MET A 174 18.55 5.88 5.52
CA MET A 174 17.45 5.89 4.53
C MET A 174 16.22 6.70 4.97
N GLY A 175 16.11 7.06 6.25
CA GLY A 175 14.99 7.83 6.76
C GLY A 175 14.80 9.22 6.12
N PHE A 176 13.60 9.75 6.30
CA PHE A 176 13.25 11.12 5.91
C PHE A 176 14.07 12.14 6.73
N ASP A 177 14.07 13.38 6.26
CA ASP A 177 14.69 14.50 6.97
C ASP A 177 13.69 15.25 7.87
N GLU A 178 14.11 16.38 8.44
CA GLU A 178 13.33 17.21 9.36
C GLU A 178 11.98 17.70 8.79
N ARG A 179 11.74 17.54 7.48
CA ARG A 179 10.47 17.90 6.83
C ARG A 179 9.37 16.87 7.05
N LEU A 180 9.68 15.63 7.43
CA LEU A 180 8.69 14.55 7.61
C LEU A 180 7.42 14.95 8.39
N PRO A 181 7.48 15.67 9.53
CA PRO A 181 6.28 16.07 10.28
C PRO A 181 5.31 16.98 9.52
N ASN A 182 5.77 17.61 8.43
CA ASN A 182 4.97 18.51 7.60
C ASN A 182 4.63 17.91 6.21
N LEU A 183 5.12 16.70 5.89
CA LEU A 183 4.72 16.01 4.67
C LEU A 183 3.25 15.57 4.81
N PRO A 184 2.40 15.77 3.79
CA PRO A 184 1.00 15.37 3.85
C PRO A 184 0.83 13.87 3.58
N ILE A 185 1.53 13.02 4.33
CA ILE A 185 1.41 11.55 4.26
C ILE A 185 0.16 11.04 4.99
N ASP A 186 -0.39 9.92 4.54
CA ASP A 186 -1.61 9.35 5.10
C ASP A 186 -1.37 8.56 6.40
N ALA A 187 -0.22 7.89 6.46
CA ALA A 187 0.21 7.06 7.59
C ALA A 187 1.75 6.99 7.68
N ILE A 188 2.25 6.41 8.77
CA ILE A 188 3.68 6.25 9.05
C ILE A 188 3.97 4.83 9.57
N GLU A 189 4.97 4.15 9.00
CA GLU A 189 5.39 2.84 9.49
C GLU A 189 6.16 3.00 10.80
N VAL A 190 5.68 2.38 11.88
CA VAL A 190 6.30 2.50 13.22
C VAL A 190 6.94 1.20 13.70
N GLN A 191 6.67 0.07 13.04
CA GLN A 191 7.29 -1.22 13.30
C GLN A 191 7.56 -1.95 11.98
N SER A 192 8.81 -2.38 11.79
CA SER A 192 9.33 -3.14 10.65
C SER A 192 10.55 -3.95 11.11
N LEU A 193 10.86 -5.06 10.44
CA LEU A 193 12.04 -5.88 10.74
C LEU A 193 13.36 -5.16 10.45
N ASN A 194 13.34 -4.16 9.56
CA ASN A 194 14.53 -3.42 9.16
C ASN A 194 14.73 -2.12 9.97
N MET A 195 13.96 -1.93 11.05
CA MET A 195 14.16 -0.89 12.06
C MET A 195 14.55 -1.48 13.41
N LYS A 196 15.65 -0.98 13.99
CA LYS A 196 16.08 -1.28 15.36
C LYS A 196 15.08 -0.72 16.36
N ASP A 197 15.06 -1.26 17.59
CA ASP A 197 14.10 -0.85 18.63
C ASP A 197 14.08 0.66 18.92
N HIS A 198 15.22 1.36 18.80
CA HIS A 198 15.27 2.81 19.01
C HIS A 198 14.72 3.61 17.81
N GLU A 199 14.86 3.08 16.59
CA GLU A 199 14.27 3.63 15.38
C GLU A 199 12.74 3.45 15.45
N GLN A 200 12.25 2.23 15.76
CA GLN A 200 10.81 1.98 15.97
C GLN A 200 10.20 2.89 17.07
N ARG A 201 10.91 3.08 18.20
CA ARG A 201 10.47 4.02 19.25
C ARG A 201 10.41 5.47 18.76
N LEU A 202 11.38 5.90 17.94
CA LEU A 202 11.39 7.25 17.37
C LEU A 202 10.25 7.43 16.36
N ALA A 203 10.00 6.46 15.47
CA ALA A 203 8.88 6.49 14.54
C ALA A 203 7.53 6.57 15.28
N ALA A 204 7.34 5.77 16.33
CA ALA A 204 6.15 5.83 17.18
C ALA A 204 6.00 7.16 17.94
N GLN A 205 7.11 7.81 18.31
CA GLN A 205 7.09 9.15 18.89
C GLN A 205 6.73 10.22 17.85
N LEU A 206 7.35 10.19 16.66
CA LEU A 206 7.05 11.10 15.55
C LEU A 206 5.58 11.00 15.13
N ALA A 207 5.04 9.78 15.01
CA ALA A 207 3.63 9.54 14.72
C ALA A 207 2.71 10.28 15.70
N ARG A 208 2.99 10.16 17.01
CA ARG A 208 2.21 10.83 18.07
C ARG A 208 2.38 12.36 18.07
N GLN A 209 3.58 12.86 17.76
CA GLN A 209 3.88 14.29 17.78
C GLN A 209 3.32 15.03 16.55
N ALA A 210 3.39 14.42 15.36
CA ALA A 210 2.88 14.99 14.10
C ALA A 210 1.39 14.65 13.83
N GLY A 211 0.81 13.71 14.58
CA GLY A 211 -0.58 13.28 14.39
C GLY A 211 -0.79 12.27 13.25
N PHE A 212 0.29 11.62 12.78
CA PHE A 212 0.19 10.58 11.74
C PHE A 212 -0.41 9.29 12.29
N ARG A 213 -1.12 8.57 11.41
CA ARG A 213 -1.69 7.25 11.71
C ARG A 213 -0.55 6.20 11.71
N PRO A 214 -0.27 5.50 12.81
CA PRO A 214 0.82 4.54 12.86
C PRO A 214 0.40 3.19 12.27
N VAL A 215 1.19 2.62 11.36
CA VAL A 215 1.01 1.25 10.83
C VAL A 215 2.19 0.35 11.21
N ALA A 216 1.97 -0.97 11.16
CA ALA A 216 3.00 -1.98 11.31
C ALA A 216 2.96 -2.96 10.12
N ALA A 217 4.13 -3.27 9.58
CA ALA A 217 4.31 -4.16 8.44
C ALA A 217 5.69 -4.83 8.54
N SER A 218 5.87 -6.00 7.94
CA SER A 218 7.10 -6.77 8.17
C SER A 218 8.33 -6.15 7.51
N ASP A 219 8.16 -5.53 6.34
CA ASP A 219 9.25 -5.18 5.42
C ASP A 219 10.06 -6.46 5.08
N ALA A 220 9.32 -7.54 4.81
CA ALA A 220 9.90 -8.86 4.67
C ALA A 220 10.70 -9.00 3.37
N HIS A 221 11.99 -9.29 3.56
CA HIS A 221 12.96 -9.64 2.53
C HIS A 221 13.38 -11.13 2.61
N GLN A 222 12.94 -11.84 3.66
CA GLN A 222 13.17 -13.27 3.93
C GLN A 222 11.84 -13.92 4.32
N LEU A 223 11.67 -15.21 4.00
CA LEU A 223 10.40 -15.92 4.13
C LEU A 223 9.93 -15.98 5.60
N GLU A 224 10.86 -16.10 6.54
CA GLU A 224 10.64 -16.12 7.99
C GLU A 224 10.22 -14.75 8.55
N GLY A 225 10.36 -13.67 7.77
CA GLY A 225 9.98 -12.31 8.13
C GLY A 225 8.49 -12.02 7.95
N ILE A 226 7.82 -12.70 7.03
CA ILE A 226 6.42 -12.43 6.65
C ILE A 226 5.50 -12.54 7.88
N GLY A 227 4.68 -11.50 8.12
CA GLY A 227 3.73 -11.46 9.23
C GLY A 227 4.35 -11.31 10.62
N ARG A 228 5.67 -11.08 10.74
CA ARG A 228 6.32 -10.69 12.01
C ARG A 228 5.72 -9.40 12.59
N TYR A 229 5.31 -8.49 11.70
CA TYR A 229 4.52 -7.30 11.98
C TYR A 229 3.37 -7.23 10.97
N CYS A 230 2.21 -6.76 11.40
CA CYS A 230 1.04 -6.55 10.55
C CYS A 230 0.07 -5.54 11.18
N THR A 231 -0.85 -5.03 10.37
CA THR A 231 -1.91 -4.12 10.78
C THR A 231 -3.27 -4.85 10.75
N GLU A 232 -4.08 -4.66 11.79
CA GLU A 232 -5.40 -5.28 11.94
C GLU A 232 -6.51 -4.31 11.55
N PHE A 233 -7.40 -4.74 10.65
CA PHE A 233 -8.50 -3.94 10.12
C PHE A 233 -9.85 -4.46 10.66
N ASP A 234 -10.61 -3.60 11.33
CA ASP A 234 -11.99 -3.92 11.78
C ASP A 234 -13.01 -3.90 10.63
N THR A 235 -12.65 -3.22 9.54
CA THR A 235 -13.47 -3.08 8.34
C THR A 235 -13.18 -4.21 7.35
N PRO A 236 -14.19 -4.70 6.59
CA PRO A 236 -13.94 -5.65 5.52
C PRO A 236 -13.05 -5.04 4.43
N ILE A 237 -11.90 -5.66 4.18
CA ILE A 237 -11.01 -5.32 3.07
C ILE A 237 -11.15 -6.43 2.02
N GLN A 238 -11.51 -6.09 0.78
CA GLN A 238 -11.62 -7.04 -0.33
C GLN A 238 -10.76 -6.62 -1.54
N SER A 239 -10.24 -5.40 -1.52
CA SER A 239 -9.50 -4.77 -2.61
C SER A 239 -8.50 -3.74 -2.10
N ILE A 240 -7.57 -3.35 -2.97
CA ILE A 240 -6.63 -2.25 -2.70
C ILE A 240 -7.35 -0.91 -2.46
N ALA A 241 -8.53 -0.73 -3.05
CA ALA A 241 -9.38 0.45 -2.83
C ALA A 241 -9.97 0.48 -1.41
N ASP A 242 -10.39 -0.68 -0.87
CA ASP A 242 -10.86 -0.78 0.51
C ASP A 242 -9.71 -0.50 1.49
N LEU A 243 -8.53 -1.09 1.24
CA LEU A 243 -7.33 -0.87 2.05
C LEU A 243 -6.96 0.63 2.07
N ARG A 244 -6.91 1.28 0.90
CA ARG A 244 -6.70 2.72 0.78
C ARG A 244 -7.70 3.53 1.62
N ASN A 245 -8.99 3.21 1.53
CA ASN A 245 -10.04 3.92 2.26
C ASN A 245 -9.93 3.69 3.79
N ALA A 246 -9.53 2.49 4.23
CA ALA A 246 -9.26 2.18 5.63
C ALA A 246 -8.03 2.95 6.17
N LEU A 247 -6.96 3.05 5.37
CA LEU A 247 -5.77 3.83 5.67
C LEU A 247 -6.11 5.33 5.87
N ILE A 248 -6.86 5.94 4.94
CA ILE A 248 -7.31 7.34 5.03
C ILE A 248 -8.20 7.56 6.26
N SER A 249 -9.14 6.64 6.54
CA SER A 249 -10.08 6.80 7.66
C SER A 249 -9.47 6.51 9.03
N GLY A 250 -8.32 5.82 9.11
CA GLY A 250 -7.73 5.42 10.39
C GLY A 250 -8.46 4.26 11.07
N THR A 251 -9.22 3.45 10.33
CA THR A 251 -10.08 2.37 10.88
C THR A 251 -9.32 1.05 11.04
N PHE A 252 -8.20 1.10 11.76
CA PHE A 252 -7.29 -0.04 11.97
C PHE A 252 -6.52 0.07 13.30
N ARG A 253 -5.86 -1.02 13.71
CA ARG A 253 -5.07 -1.14 14.93
C ARG A 253 -3.73 -1.81 14.66
N LEU A 254 -2.71 -1.44 15.43
CA LEU A 254 -1.43 -2.14 15.45
C LEU A 254 -1.54 -3.46 16.21
N ILE A 255 -1.06 -4.58 15.65
CA ILE A 255 -0.79 -5.78 16.45
C ILE A 255 0.62 -5.68 17.03
N ILE A 256 0.72 -5.08 18.21
CA ILE A 256 1.94 -5.07 19.01
C ILE A 256 2.09 -6.45 19.68
N SER A 257 2.68 -7.41 18.98
CA SER A 257 3.17 -8.69 19.54
C SER A 257 2.19 -9.43 20.47
N THR A 258 1.23 -10.18 19.91
CA THR A 258 0.59 -11.24 20.70
C THR A 258 1.63 -12.30 21.09
N ALA A 259 1.56 -12.81 22.32
CA ALA A 259 2.56 -13.73 22.89
C ALA A 259 2.76 -15.05 22.10
N GLU A 260 1.87 -15.35 21.16
CA GLU A 260 1.91 -16.54 20.29
C GLU A 260 3.03 -16.46 19.24
N ASN A 261 3.43 -15.27 18.79
CA ASN A 261 4.52 -15.10 17.80
C ASN A 261 5.94 -15.31 18.37
N ARG A 262 6.08 -15.46 19.70
CA ARG A 262 7.38 -15.58 20.37
C ARG A 262 8.15 -16.87 20.04
N LYS A 263 7.46 -17.92 19.56
CA LYS A 263 8.06 -19.24 19.24
C LYS A 263 9.01 -19.25 18.03
N LEU A 264 9.16 -18.13 17.32
CA LEU A 264 10.06 -17.97 16.16
C LEU A 264 11.35 -17.21 16.49
N TYR A 265 11.70 -17.09 17.78
CA TYR A 265 12.81 -16.26 18.27
C TYR A 265 13.61 -16.82 19.45
N ASP A 266 13.30 -18.02 19.96
CA ASP A 266 14.13 -18.68 20.98
C ASP A 266 15.14 -19.64 20.33
N VAL A 267 16.37 -19.16 20.12
CA VAL A 267 17.63 -19.96 20.10
C VAL A 267 18.72 -19.13 20.78
#